data_AF-A0A852ZMW6-F1
#
_entry.id   AF-A0A852ZMW6-F1
#
_cell.length_a   1.000
_cell.length_b   1.000
_cell.length_c   1.000
_cell.angle_alpha   90.00
_cell.angle_beta   90.00
_cell.angle_gamma   90.00
#
_symmetry.space_group_name_H-M   'P 1'
#
loop_
_entity.id
_entity.type
_entity.pdbx_description
1 polymer ?
#
loop_
_entity_poly.entity_id
_entity_poly.type
_entity_poly.pdbx_seq_one_letter_code
_entity_poly.pdbx_strand_id
1 'polypeptide(L)'
;MPNGKPGDHPLTDILVHNNEVFGTPVDGLVRELDGLGLWASAIASEWLYERYWDYRETRQRGGESEVRRVLERLESSLAGEVQRLKGSQPPSS
;
A
#
# COMPACT_ATOMS: atom_id res chain seq x y z
N MET A 1 -16.19 -9.24 3.21
CA MET A 1 -14.81 -9.13 3.69
C MET A 1 -14.01 -10.28 3.09
N PRO A 2 -12.80 -10.05 2.57
CA PRO A 2 -11.88 -11.12 2.25
C PRO A 2 -11.71 -12.03 3.48
N ASN A 3 -11.54 -13.33 3.28
CA ASN A 3 -11.57 -14.32 4.36
C ASN A 3 -10.28 -14.31 5.21
N GLY A 4 -9.40 -13.32 5.01
CA GLY A 4 -8.14 -13.13 5.73
C GLY A 4 -7.04 -14.10 5.30
N LYS A 5 -7.24 -14.88 4.23
CA LYS A 5 -6.23 -15.83 3.76
C LYS A 5 -5.10 -15.08 3.03
N PRO A 6 -3.87 -15.60 3.05
CA PRO A 6 -2.80 -15.06 2.22
C PRO A 6 -3.23 -14.96 0.75
N GLY A 7 -3.04 -13.78 0.15
CA GLY A 7 -3.44 -13.46 -1.21
C GLY A 7 -4.83 -12.87 -1.36
N ASP A 8 -5.63 -12.77 -0.29
CA ASP A 8 -6.98 -12.21 -0.36
C ASP A 8 -6.97 -10.66 -0.40
N HIS A 9 -6.05 -9.99 0.29
CA HIS A 9 -5.96 -8.53 0.35
C HIS A 9 -4.51 -8.07 0.62
N PRO A 10 -3.98 -7.08 -0.13
CA PRO A 10 -2.58 -6.66 -0.04
C PRO A 10 -2.22 -6.15 1.36
N LEU A 11 -3.16 -5.46 2.02
CA LEU A 11 -2.96 -4.94 3.37
C LEU A 11 -2.74 -6.05 4.41
N THR A 12 -3.58 -7.08 4.41
CA THR A 12 -3.41 -8.22 5.33
C THR A 12 -2.17 -9.03 4.96
N ASP A 13 -1.86 -9.14 3.67
CA ASP A 13 -0.64 -9.81 3.22
C ASP A 13 0.62 -9.11 3.74
N ILE A 14 0.67 -7.78 3.69
CA ILE A 14 1.82 -6.99 4.17
C ILE A 14 1.87 -6.95 5.71
N LEU A 15 0.74 -6.65 6.37
CA LEU A 15 0.73 -6.33 7.80
C LEU A 15 0.58 -7.55 8.70
N VAL A 16 -0.19 -8.56 8.28
CA VAL A 16 -0.49 -9.74 9.10
C VAL A 16 0.40 -10.91 8.69
N HIS A 17 0.52 -11.17 7.39
CA HIS A 17 1.28 -12.31 6.87
C HIS A 17 2.76 -11.97 6.60
N ASN A 18 3.15 -10.69 6.68
CA ASN A 18 4.49 -10.19 6.39
C ASN A 18 5.04 -10.62 5.01
N ASN A 19 4.16 -10.73 4.03
CA ASN A 19 4.51 -11.04 2.65
C ASN A 19 5.03 -9.78 1.93
N GLU A 20 5.95 -9.97 1.00
CA GLU A 20 6.26 -8.96 0.00
C GLU A 20 5.20 -8.99 -1.10
N VAL A 21 4.48 -7.87 -1.24
CA VAL A 21 3.37 -7.74 -2.20
C VAL A 21 3.80 -6.87 -3.37
N PHE A 22 4.24 -5.65 -3.08
CA PHE A 22 4.78 -4.72 -4.08
C PHE A 22 6.30 -4.68 -4.06
N GLY A 23 6.92 -5.14 -2.97
CA GLY A 23 8.35 -5.03 -2.71
C GLY A 23 8.72 -3.69 -2.06
N THR A 24 10.01 -3.53 -1.74
CA THR A 24 10.53 -2.25 -1.24
C THR A 24 10.66 -1.23 -2.38
N PRO A 25 10.34 0.05 -2.14
CA PRO A 25 10.00 0.67 -0.85
C PRO A 25 8.50 0.68 -0.50
N VAL A 26 7.61 0.32 -1.43
CA VAL A 26 6.15 0.45 -1.29
C VAL A 26 5.61 -0.26 -0.04
N ASP A 27 5.99 -1.52 0.19
CA ASP A 27 5.49 -2.27 1.35
C ASP A 27 5.95 -1.65 2.69
N GLY A 28 7.05 -0.90 2.69
CA GLY A 28 7.53 -0.14 3.86
C GLY A 28 6.62 1.04 4.17
N LEU A 29 6.22 1.80 3.15
CA LEU A 29 5.28 2.92 3.30
C LEU A 29 3.90 2.45 3.77
N VAL A 30 3.45 1.27 3.31
CA VAL A 30 2.19 0.68 3.79
C VAL A 30 2.24 0.40 5.29
N ARG A 31 3.34 -0.17 5.78
CA ARG A 31 3.55 -0.42 7.24
C ARG A 31 3.64 0.90 8.02
N GLU A 32 4.26 1.92 7.46
CA GLU A 32 4.34 3.22 8.11
C GLU A 32 2.96 3.89 8.25
N LEU A 33 2.14 3.83 7.21
CA LEU A 33 0.77 4.34 7.23
C LEU A 33 -0.14 3.56 8.20
N ASP A 34 0.16 2.29 8.46
CA ASP A 34 -0.51 1.51 9.50
C ASP A 34 -0.22 2.07 10.90
N GLY A 35 1.06 2.36 11.18
CA GLY A 35 1.47 3.03 12.42
C GLY A 35 0.85 4.42 12.60
N LEU A 36 0.44 5.08 11.51
CA LEU A 36 -0.27 6.36 11.52
C LEU A 36 -1.81 6.19 11.55
N GLY A 37 -2.32 4.96 11.58
CA GLY A 37 -3.75 4.65 11.70
C GLY A 37 -4.56 4.86 10.42
N LEU A 38 -3.92 5.03 9.25
CA LEU A 38 -4.63 5.30 8.00
C LEU A 38 -5.64 4.20 7.66
N TRP A 39 -5.25 2.95 7.89
CA TRP A 39 -5.99 1.77 7.45
C TRP A 39 -7.20 1.43 8.31
N ALA A 40 -7.45 2.18 9.38
CA ALA A 40 -8.74 2.15 10.08
C ALA A 40 -9.90 2.64 9.17
N SER A 41 -9.58 3.38 8.10
CA SER A 41 -10.54 3.78 7.08
C SER A 41 -10.72 2.67 6.03
N ALA A 42 -11.96 2.19 5.90
CA ALA A 42 -12.33 1.24 4.84
C ALA A 42 -12.06 1.82 3.43
N ILE A 43 -12.22 3.14 3.24
CA ILE A 43 -11.93 3.78 1.95
C ILE A 43 -10.44 3.67 1.61
N ALA A 44 -9.56 3.84 2.60
CA ALA A 44 -8.13 3.73 2.39
C ALA A 44 -7.71 2.29 2.08
N SER A 45 -8.28 1.29 2.78
CA SER A 45 -7.99 -0.12 2.52
C SER A 45 -8.44 -0.54 1.11
N GLU A 46 -9.64 -0.16 0.69
CA GLU A 46 -10.16 -0.46 -0.66
C GLU A 46 -9.34 0.27 -1.75
N TRP A 47 -8.90 1.50 -1.49
CA TRP A 47 -8.02 2.21 -2.44
C TRP A 47 -6.72 1.45 -2.71
N LEU A 48 -6.11 0.87 -1.67
CA LEU A 48 -4.90 0.04 -1.84
C LEU A 48 -5.21 -1.28 -2.57
N TYR A 49 -6.39 -1.86 -2.34
CA TYR A 49 -6.85 -3.07 -3.01
C TYR A 49 -6.97 -2.89 -4.53
N GLU A 50 -7.58 -1.79 -4.98
CA GLU A 50 -7.69 -1.47 -6.41
C GLU A 50 -6.31 -1.31 -7.06
N ARG A 51 -5.36 -0.64 -6.37
CA ARG A 51 -3.98 -0.49 -6.87
C ARG A 51 -3.21 -1.80 -6.91
N TYR A 52 -3.51 -2.73 -6.02
CA TYR A 52 -2.96 -4.07 -6.08
C TYR A 52 -3.40 -4.81 -7.33
N TRP A 53 -4.65 -4.69 -7.75
CA TRP A 53 -5.13 -5.30 -8.99
C TRP A 53 -4.47 -4.69 -10.24
N ASP A 54 -4.37 -3.36 -10.31
CA ASP A 54 -3.64 -2.66 -11.37
C ASP A 54 -2.19 -3.19 -11.49
N TYR A 55 -1.48 -3.29 -10.36
CA TYR A 55 -0.12 -3.81 -10.30
C TYR A 55 -0.04 -5.28 -10.73
N ARG A 56 -0.94 -6.14 -10.24
CA ARG A 56 -0.98 -7.57 -10.55
C ARG A 56 -1.21 -7.81 -12.03
N GLU A 57 -2.17 -7.10 -12.63
CA GLU A 57 -2.46 -7.23 -14.06
C GLU A 57 -1.27 -6.74 -14.89
N THR A 58 -0.69 -5.59 -14.53
CA THR A 58 0.49 -5.04 -15.22
C THR A 58 1.68 -5.99 -15.13
N ARG A 59 1.90 -6.64 -13.99
CA ARG A 59 2.97 -7.64 -13.82
C ARG A 59 2.74 -8.90 -14.67
N GLN A 60 1.48 -9.28 -14.91
CA GLN A 60 1.16 -10.47 -15.70
C GLN A 60 1.18 -10.22 -17.20
N ARG A 61 0.79 -9.01 -17.64
CA ARG A 61 0.50 -8.70 -19.05
C ARG A 61 1.40 -7.62 -19.65
N GLY A 62 1.96 -6.76 -18.82
CA GLY A 62 2.80 -5.63 -19.23
C GLY A 62 4.29 -5.95 -19.21
N GLY A 63 5.08 -4.97 -19.63
CA GLY A 63 6.55 -5.01 -19.55
C GLY A 63 7.10 -4.43 -18.24
N GLU A 64 8.39 -4.70 -17.97
CA GLU A 64 9.08 -4.22 -16.76
C GLU A 64 8.96 -2.69 -16.56
N SER A 65 9.06 -1.92 -17.64
CA SER A 65 8.90 -0.45 -17.61
C SER A 65 7.51 0.00 -17.19
N GLU A 66 6.46 -0.76 -17.49
CA GLU A 66 5.09 -0.44 -17.10
C GLU A 66 4.86 -0.77 -15.63
N VAL A 67 5.33 -1.93 -15.20
CA VAL A 67 5.33 -2.33 -13.77
C VAL A 67 6.05 -1.28 -12.93
N ARG A 68 7.23 -0.83 -13.40
CA ARG A 68 8.00 0.21 -12.73
C ARG A 68 7.22 1.51 -12.57
N ARG A 69 6.55 1.99 -13.61
CA ARG A 69 5.74 3.22 -13.55
C ARG A 69 4.56 3.10 -12.58
N VAL A 70 3.93 1.93 -12.52
CA VAL A 70 2.84 1.67 -11.56
C VAL A 70 3.38 1.76 -10.13
N LEU A 71 4.51 1.11 -9.86
CA LEU A 71 5.15 1.15 -8.54
C LEU A 71 5.60 2.57 -8.16
N GLU A 72 6.25 3.31 -9.07
CA GLU A 72 6.68 4.70 -8.83
C GLU A 72 5.49 5.62 -8.50
N ARG A 73 4.36 5.47 -9.20
CA ARG A 73 3.14 6.25 -8.91
C ARG A 73 2.53 5.87 -7.56
N LEU A 74 2.50 4.59 -7.24
CA LEU A 74 1.98 4.09 -5.97
C LEU A 74 2.85 4.58 -4.80
N GLU A 75 4.16 4.43 -4.92
CA GLU A 75 5.14 4.93 -3.95
C GLU A 75 4.97 6.43 -3.71
N SER A 76 4.91 7.23 -4.77
CA SER A 76 4.74 8.68 -4.66
C SER A 76 3.44 9.05 -3.93
N SER A 77 2.35 8.33 -4.20
CA SER A 77 1.05 8.59 -3.55
C SER A 77 1.08 8.25 -2.06
N LEU A 78 1.66 7.09 -1.70
CA LEU A 78 1.79 6.65 -0.30
C LEU A 78 2.74 7.58 0.47
N ALA A 79 3.86 7.98 -0.13
CA ALA A 79 4.81 8.89 0.50
C ALA A 79 4.20 10.27 0.79
N GLY A 80 3.39 10.79 -0.14
CA GLY A 80 2.64 12.03 0.08
C GLY A 80 1.65 11.91 1.25
N GLU A 81 1.01 10.76 1.39
CA GLU A 81 0.07 10.48 2.49
C GLU A 81 0.79 10.37 3.84
N VAL A 82 1.96 9.72 3.89
CA VAL A 82 2.81 9.69 5.09
C VAL A 82 3.16 11.11 5.52
N GLN A 83 3.60 11.96 4.59
CA GLN A 83 3.95 13.36 4.87
C GLN A 83 2.74 14.14 5.38
N ARG A 84 1.57 13.96 4.75
CA ARG A 84 0.32 14.62 5.16
C ARG A 84 -0.07 14.26 6.59
N LEU A 85 -0.04 12.98 6.95
CA LEU A 85 -0.42 12.51 8.28
C LEU A 85 0.58 12.92 9.35
N LYS A 86 1.89 12.82 9.08
CA LYS A 86 2.93 13.31 10.01
C LYS A 86 2.84 14.81 10.24
N GLY A 87 2.60 15.60 9.18
CA GLY A 87 2.43 17.05 9.29
C GLY A 87 1.12 17.48 9.98
N SER A 88 0.15 16.57 10.12
CA SER A 88 -1.12 16.82 10.81
C SER A 88 -1.09 16.43 12.30
N GLN A 89 -0.04 15.74 12.77
CA GLN A 89 0.10 15.41 14.19
C GLN A 89 0.54 16.66 14.97
N PRO A 90 -0.15 17.02 16.07
CA PRO A 90 0.32 18.10 16.93
C PRO A 90 1.69 17.74 17.50
N PRO A 91 2.59 18.71 17.72
CA PRO A 91 3.90 18.44 18.31
C PRO A 91 3.69 17.76 19.66
N SER A 92 4.31 16.59 19.83
CA SER A 92 4.33 15.89 21.12
C SER A 92 4.93 16.84 22.16
N SER A 93 4.11 17.27 23.11
CA SER A 93 4.49 18.13 24.24
C SER A 93 5.26 17.34 25.30
#